data_AF-A0A952BT10-F1
#
_entry.id   AF-A0A952BT10-F1
#
_cell.length_a   1.000
_cell.length_b   1.000
_cell.length_c   1.000
_cell.angle_alpha   90.00
_cell.angle_beta   90.00
_cell.angle_gamma   90.00
#
_symmetry.space_group_name_H-M   'P 1'
#
loop_
_entity.id
_entity.type
_entity.pdbx_description
1 polymer ?
#
loop_
_entity_poly.entity_id
_entity_poly.type
_entity_poly.pdbx_seq_one_letter_code
_entity_poly.pdbx_strand_id
1 'polypeptide(L)'
;MKRLITIFMIAGFCLQPLLQAQEVDDYIRNIDLKLRKDKKYLNLSFIDLTGTEKLLQDLNPVPRVDGKDPFVFKANDNYTYRLVFLNNAIGVDTTVLLYINEIIAAGAGDSANIFGANVAGGPTEAMVITFRDMHTLKSTDFGKYNTLVQYIDRLQIVDPEYKYGSLLGITPDEGINTSLGITSRDNTDFLNFMQANSLHWYPKVVQKSSVKKTGRGAAGATTPAAGPDFRIDAGFSSVSFSHKVMDFSFGLAGIELNMEEPVLNALPYANNTFGFGFRTKLDLVKDTKNPNGGMVLDARFIGRIRAKTDEILANMPFALNANSNFHVGTSIGLDLHVSRPFGLPFFNAYVAIGGRGFSNPYFTFKDKKVPDQKYAYFSFKQAEGSVSFYWNTSDKLTSRFRIDVGVGYYDMLKAYYPGTRTTAAKTEVVESTFSPVVTLYYTFAPEQSDVFGAKLRVFDSVLKGDLWLKLLELDGGHTFRLAATVISDPIGRKIREWENDGSVFFQLRYRYGF
;
A
#
# COMPACT_ATOMS: atom_id res chain seq x y z
N MET A 1 -17.25 21.42 -19.86
CA MET A 1 -17.31 20.90 -18.48
C MET A 1 -18.48 19.96 -18.24
N LYS A 2 -19.76 20.36 -18.43
CA LYS A 2 -20.90 19.47 -18.17
C LYS A 2 -20.87 18.13 -18.92
N ARG A 3 -20.49 18.11 -20.21
CA ARG A 3 -20.44 16.89 -21.03
C ARG A 3 -19.36 15.87 -20.62
N LEU A 4 -18.26 16.30 -20.00
CA LEU A 4 -17.17 15.40 -19.59
C LEU A 4 -17.48 14.71 -18.26
N ILE A 5 -18.15 15.42 -17.35
CA ILE A 5 -18.65 14.89 -16.07
C ILE A 5 -19.77 13.87 -16.32
N THR A 6 -20.63 14.11 -17.31
CA THR A 6 -21.66 13.15 -17.71
C THR A 6 -21.07 11.87 -18.30
N ILE A 7 -19.97 11.96 -19.07
CA ILE A 7 -19.28 10.77 -19.62
C ILE A 7 -18.58 9.96 -18.52
N PHE A 8 -17.96 10.61 -17.52
CA PHE A 8 -17.38 9.91 -16.36
C PHE A 8 -18.44 9.30 -15.45
N MET A 9 -19.59 9.94 -15.26
CA MET A 9 -20.70 9.35 -14.50
C MET A 9 -21.36 8.20 -15.25
N ILE A 10 -21.55 8.29 -16.57
CA ILE A 10 -22.09 7.19 -17.38
C ILE A 10 -21.10 6.03 -17.46
N ALA A 11 -19.79 6.29 -17.61
CA ALA A 11 -18.77 5.23 -17.56
C ALA A 11 -18.69 4.57 -16.18
N GLY A 12 -18.83 5.35 -15.09
CA GLY A 12 -18.90 4.83 -13.73
C GLY A 12 -20.16 4.00 -13.44
N PHE A 13 -21.32 4.40 -13.99
CA PHE A 13 -22.60 3.69 -13.82
C PHE A 13 -22.74 2.47 -14.75
N CYS A 14 -22.16 2.51 -15.95
CA CYS A 14 -22.18 1.40 -16.90
C CYS A 14 -21.12 0.32 -16.62
N LEU A 15 -20.12 0.60 -15.77
CA LEU A 15 -19.15 -0.40 -15.30
C LEU A 15 -19.60 -1.15 -14.03
N GLN A 16 -20.62 -0.68 -13.32
CA GLN A 16 -21.16 -1.38 -12.15
C GLN A 16 -21.84 -2.73 -12.47
N PRO A 17 -22.57 -2.91 -13.59
CA PRO A 17 -23.17 -4.21 -13.93
C PRO A 17 -22.16 -5.23 -14.49
N LEU A 18 -21.00 -4.78 -15.01
CA LEU A 18 -19.97 -5.69 -15.54
C LEU A 18 -19.11 -6.33 -14.44
N LEU A 19 -19.22 -5.86 -13.19
CA LEU A 19 -18.54 -6.41 -12.02
C LEU A 19 -19.44 -7.30 -11.14
N GLN A 20 -20.70 -7.51 -11.52
CA GLN A 20 -21.62 -8.39 -10.80
C GLN A 20 -22.52 -9.17 -11.77
N ALA A 21 -21.98 -10.26 -12.32
CA ALA A 21 -22.75 -11.42 -12.76
C ALA A 21 -21.81 -12.61 -13.01
N GLN A 22 -21.10 -13.06 -11.98
CA GLN A 22 -20.76 -14.48 -11.88
C GLN A 22 -21.76 -15.07 -10.90
N GLU A 23 -22.57 -16.01 -11.36
CA GLU A 23 -23.52 -16.72 -10.50
C GLU A 23 -22.74 -17.40 -9.37
N VAL A 24 -23.29 -17.40 -8.15
CA VAL A 24 -22.65 -17.98 -6.96
C VAL A 24 -22.22 -19.43 -7.21
N ASP A 25 -22.96 -20.15 -8.05
CA ASP A 25 -22.63 -21.51 -8.49
C ASP A 25 -21.30 -21.61 -9.27
N ASP A 26 -20.92 -20.61 -10.05
CA ASP A 26 -19.64 -20.60 -10.76
C ASP A 26 -18.46 -20.47 -9.81
N TYR A 27 -18.60 -19.65 -8.75
CA TYR A 27 -17.57 -19.55 -7.71
C TYR A 27 -17.42 -20.85 -6.93
N ILE A 28 -18.52 -21.46 -6.52
CA ILE A 28 -18.50 -22.74 -5.79
C ILE A 28 -17.86 -23.83 -6.65
N ARG A 29 -18.22 -23.91 -7.94
CA ARG A 29 -17.63 -24.85 -8.90
C ARG A 29 -16.13 -24.65 -9.09
N ASN A 30 -15.68 -23.40 -9.20
CA ASN A 30 -14.26 -23.09 -9.35
C ASN A 30 -13.45 -23.43 -8.09
N ILE A 31 -14.00 -23.20 -6.91
CA ILE A 31 -13.39 -23.58 -5.63
C ILE A 31 -13.27 -25.10 -5.55
N ASP A 32 -14.33 -25.85 -5.86
CA ASP A 32 -14.30 -27.32 -5.88
C ASP A 32 -13.24 -27.87 -6.85
N LEU A 33 -13.13 -27.30 -8.05
CA LEU A 33 -12.12 -27.70 -9.02
C LEU A 33 -10.70 -27.41 -8.52
N LYS A 34 -10.48 -26.29 -7.83
CA LYS A 34 -9.17 -25.93 -7.27
C LYS A 34 -8.80 -26.86 -6.11
N LEU A 35 -9.72 -27.13 -5.19
CA LEU A 35 -9.50 -28.04 -4.05
C LEU A 35 -9.21 -29.49 -4.50
N ARG A 36 -9.79 -29.94 -5.61
CA ARG A 36 -9.48 -31.25 -6.20
C ARG A 36 -8.10 -31.32 -6.87
N LYS A 37 -7.69 -30.25 -7.56
CA LYS A 37 -6.44 -30.23 -8.35
C LYS A 37 -5.20 -29.89 -7.53
N ASP A 38 -5.34 -29.07 -6.49
CA ASP A 38 -4.21 -28.43 -5.84
C ASP A 38 -4.33 -28.44 -4.31
N LYS A 39 -3.89 -29.54 -3.70
CA LYS A 39 -3.98 -29.78 -2.26
C LYS A 39 -2.80 -29.23 -1.44
N LYS A 40 -1.66 -28.94 -2.07
CA LYS A 40 -0.37 -28.70 -1.39
C LYS A 40 0.01 -27.22 -1.24
N TYR A 41 -0.60 -26.33 -2.03
CA TYR A 41 -0.28 -24.90 -2.04
C TYR A 41 -1.26 -24.05 -1.22
N LEU A 42 -2.32 -24.65 -0.69
CA LEU A 42 -3.33 -23.95 0.12
C LEU A 42 -3.05 -24.18 1.61
N ASN A 43 -3.16 -23.12 2.42
CA ASN A 43 -3.04 -23.19 3.87
C ASN A 43 -4.32 -23.82 4.48
N LEU A 44 -4.47 -25.13 4.29
CA LEU A 44 -5.62 -25.90 4.77
C LEU A 44 -5.22 -26.77 5.96
N SER A 45 -6.06 -26.74 6.98
CA SER A 45 -5.92 -27.57 8.17
C SER A 45 -6.82 -28.80 8.06
N PHE A 46 -6.43 -29.89 8.73
CA PHE A 46 -7.25 -31.09 8.79
C PHE A 46 -7.20 -31.77 10.15
N ILE A 47 -8.27 -32.53 10.42
CA ILE A 47 -8.37 -33.49 11.53
C ILE A 47 -8.83 -34.82 10.94
N ASP A 48 -8.22 -35.91 11.44
CA ASP A 48 -8.59 -37.26 11.07
C ASP A 48 -9.52 -37.84 12.16
N LEU A 49 -10.67 -38.36 11.73
CA LEU A 49 -11.68 -38.98 12.58
C LEU A 49 -11.79 -40.45 12.23
N THR A 50 -11.63 -41.35 13.20
CA THR A 50 -11.84 -42.78 12.98
C THR A 50 -13.33 -43.04 12.72
N GLY A 51 -13.67 -43.99 11.84
CA GLY A 51 -15.07 -44.29 11.47
C GLY A 51 -15.96 -44.70 12.64
N THR A 52 -15.36 -45.19 13.74
CA THR A 52 -16.02 -45.52 15.00
C THR A 52 -16.35 -44.32 15.88
N GLU A 53 -15.91 -43.11 15.51
CA GLU A 53 -16.24 -41.88 16.23
C GLU A 53 -17.76 -41.64 16.28
N LYS A 54 -18.29 -41.48 17.51
CA LYS A 54 -19.72 -41.26 17.74
C LYS A 54 -20.24 -40.02 16.99
N LEU A 55 -19.40 -38.98 16.90
CA LEU A 55 -19.69 -37.77 16.14
C LEU A 55 -20.12 -38.07 14.69
N LEU A 56 -19.43 -39.00 14.02
CA LEU A 56 -19.73 -39.34 12.63
C LEU A 56 -21.07 -40.09 12.50
N GLN A 57 -21.40 -40.91 13.49
CA GLN A 57 -22.68 -41.63 13.51
C GLN A 57 -23.86 -40.68 13.75
N ASP A 58 -23.68 -39.67 14.61
CA ASP A 58 -24.69 -38.65 14.89
C ASP A 58 -24.96 -37.74 13.67
N LEU A 59 -24.04 -37.67 12.71
CA LEU A 59 -24.19 -36.89 11.47
C LEU A 59 -24.93 -37.65 10.35
N ASN A 60 -25.11 -38.96 10.47
CA ASN A 60 -25.71 -39.79 9.41
C ASN A 60 -27.23 -39.54 9.27
N PRO A 61 -27.79 -39.47 8.04
CA PRO A 61 -27.10 -39.34 6.75
C PRO A 61 -26.77 -37.87 6.42
N VAL A 62 -25.65 -37.61 5.75
CA VAL A 62 -25.29 -36.25 5.28
C VAL A 62 -25.87 -36.04 3.87
N PRO A 63 -26.74 -35.02 3.65
CA PRO A 63 -27.29 -34.75 2.33
C PRO A 63 -26.17 -34.34 1.35
N ARG A 64 -26.29 -34.79 0.08
CA ARG A 64 -25.40 -34.40 -1.02
C ARG A 64 -26.19 -33.74 -2.14
N VAL A 65 -25.53 -32.87 -2.89
CA VAL A 65 -26.14 -32.16 -4.02
C VAL A 65 -25.96 -32.91 -5.35
N ASP A 66 -26.54 -32.36 -6.42
CA ASP A 66 -26.43 -32.85 -7.80
C ASP A 66 -27.01 -34.26 -8.01
N GLY A 67 -28.10 -34.59 -7.32
CA GLY A 67 -28.82 -35.86 -7.48
C GLY A 67 -28.09 -37.07 -6.92
N LYS A 68 -27.06 -36.87 -6.07
CA LYS A 68 -26.35 -37.95 -5.40
C LYS A 68 -27.10 -38.40 -4.15
N ASP A 69 -27.05 -39.69 -3.87
CA ASP A 69 -27.62 -40.25 -2.63
C ASP A 69 -26.94 -39.64 -1.39
N PRO A 70 -27.65 -39.46 -0.27
CA PRO A 70 -27.04 -39.02 0.98
C PRO A 70 -25.85 -39.91 1.39
N PHE A 71 -24.80 -39.29 1.91
CA PHE A 71 -23.61 -40.02 2.35
C PHE A 71 -23.81 -40.56 3.78
N VAL A 72 -23.34 -41.78 4.01
CA VAL A 72 -23.40 -42.45 5.31
C VAL A 72 -21.99 -42.89 5.71
N PHE A 73 -21.50 -42.37 6.84
CA PHE A 73 -20.22 -42.75 7.43
C PHE A 73 -20.26 -44.20 7.94
N LYS A 74 -19.21 -44.97 7.64
CA LYS A 74 -19.10 -46.38 8.06
C LYS A 74 -18.50 -46.48 9.46
N ALA A 75 -19.20 -47.19 10.36
CA ALA A 75 -18.78 -47.44 11.74
C ALA A 75 -17.73 -48.57 11.81
N ASN A 76 -16.53 -48.37 11.27
CA ASN A 76 -15.46 -49.37 11.27
C ASN A 76 -14.08 -48.68 11.35
N ASP A 77 -13.17 -49.27 12.12
CA ASP A 77 -11.80 -48.78 12.35
C ASP A 77 -10.94 -48.77 11.07
N ASN A 78 -11.32 -49.53 10.04
CA ASN A 78 -10.65 -49.52 8.74
C ASN A 78 -10.89 -48.24 7.94
N TYR A 79 -11.82 -47.38 8.39
CA TYR A 79 -12.14 -46.12 7.76
C TYR A 79 -11.67 -44.96 8.63
N THR A 80 -10.94 -44.03 8.02
CA THR A 80 -10.60 -42.73 8.61
C THR A 80 -11.18 -41.64 7.73
N TYR A 81 -11.90 -40.70 8.33
CA TYR A 81 -12.50 -39.56 7.65
C TYR A 81 -11.71 -38.30 7.98
N ARG A 82 -11.05 -37.74 6.96
CA ARG A 82 -10.28 -36.51 7.07
C ARG A 82 -11.17 -35.31 6.81
N LEU A 83 -11.46 -34.54 7.85
CA LEU A 83 -12.17 -33.27 7.75
C LEU A 83 -11.18 -32.17 7.44
N VAL A 84 -11.33 -31.55 6.26
CA VAL A 84 -10.48 -30.44 5.81
C VAL A 84 -11.23 -29.13 5.96
N PHE A 85 -10.57 -28.17 6.58
CA PHE A 85 -11.15 -26.87 6.91
C PHE A 85 -10.11 -25.77 6.80
N LEU A 86 -10.62 -24.55 6.80
CA LEU A 86 -9.82 -23.35 6.83
C LEU A 86 -10.05 -22.68 8.18
N ASN A 87 -8.98 -22.61 8.97
CA ASN A 87 -8.97 -21.96 10.27
C ASN A 87 -8.35 -20.56 10.13
N ASN A 88 -9.04 -19.53 10.62
CA ASN A 88 -8.52 -18.16 10.73
C ASN A 88 -7.87 -17.62 9.44
N ALA A 89 -8.58 -17.66 8.31
CA ALA A 89 -8.14 -16.92 7.10
C ALA A 89 -8.49 -15.43 7.18
N ILE A 90 -7.84 -14.65 6.33
CA ILE A 90 -8.07 -13.21 6.18
C ILE A 90 -9.57 -12.94 5.96
N GLY A 91 -10.24 -12.33 6.93
CA GLY A 91 -11.66 -11.94 6.84
C GLY A 91 -12.67 -12.99 7.30
N VAL A 92 -12.23 -14.09 7.93
CA VAL A 92 -13.15 -15.08 8.50
C VAL A 92 -12.78 -15.39 9.95
N ASP A 93 -13.54 -14.83 10.89
CA ASP A 93 -13.41 -15.09 12.35
C ASP A 93 -13.96 -16.47 12.76
N THR A 94 -14.32 -17.32 11.80
CA THR A 94 -15.00 -18.59 12.01
C THR A 94 -14.38 -19.72 11.19
N THR A 95 -14.35 -20.92 11.75
CA THR A 95 -13.89 -22.13 11.07
C THR A 95 -14.79 -22.43 9.86
N VAL A 96 -14.20 -22.51 8.66
CA VAL A 96 -14.92 -22.86 7.42
C VAL A 96 -14.61 -24.28 7.00
N LEU A 97 -15.61 -25.15 7.05
CA LEU A 97 -15.50 -26.52 6.56
C LEU A 97 -15.41 -26.52 5.02
N LEU A 98 -14.45 -27.27 4.48
CA LEU A 98 -14.22 -27.35 3.04
C LEU A 98 -14.71 -28.67 2.45
N TYR A 99 -14.15 -29.81 2.87
CA TYR A 99 -14.53 -31.11 2.33
C TYR A 99 -14.15 -32.24 3.29
N ILE A 100 -14.67 -33.46 3.04
CA ILE A 100 -14.26 -34.68 3.76
C ILE A 100 -13.72 -35.71 2.78
N ASN A 101 -12.53 -36.24 3.10
CA ASN A 101 -11.98 -37.41 2.44
C ASN A 101 -12.22 -38.68 3.27
N GLU A 102 -12.58 -39.76 2.61
CA GLU A 102 -12.53 -41.11 3.15
C GLU A 102 -11.15 -41.70 2.83
N ILE A 103 -10.48 -42.19 3.87
CA ILE A 103 -9.20 -42.88 3.81
C ILE A 103 -9.45 -44.31 4.26
N ILE A 104 -9.25 -45.27 3.35
CA ILE A 104 -9.39 -46.70 3.65
C ILE A 104 -8.00 -47.24 3.94
N ALA A 105 -7.82 -47.79 5.14
CA ALA A 105 -6.58 -48.46 5.50
C ALA A 105 -6.32 -49.61 4.52
N ALA A 106 -5.07 -49.76 4.07
CA ALA A 106 -4.68 -50.90 3.26
C ALA A 106 -4.97 -52.17 4.07
N GLY A 107 -5.86 -53.03 3.57
CA GLY A 107 -6.16 -54.29 4.24
C GLY A 107 -4.87 -55.10 4.40
N ALA A 108 -4.66 -55.67 5.58
CA ALA A 108 -3.65 -56.69 5.77
C ALA A 108 -3.95 -57.82 4.77
N GLY A 109 -3.16 -57.89 3.70
CA GLY A 109 -3.32 -58.90 2.66
C GLY A 109 -3.19 -60.28 3.28
N ASP A 110 -4.24 -61.08 3.06
CA ASP A 110 -4.32 -62.51 3.37
C ASP A 110 -3.02 -63.22 2.92
N SER A 111 -2.35 -63.87 3.86
CA SER A 111 -1.01 -64.45 3.71
C SER A 111 -1.05 -65.77 2.92
N ALA A 112 -1.58 -65.75 1.71
CA ALA A 112 -1.68 -66.92 0.85
C ALA A 112 -1.45 -66.55 -0.63
N ASN A 113 -0.26 -66.03 -0.96
CA ASN A 113 0.29 -66.10 -2.32
C ASN A 113 1.81 -65.83 -2.30
N ILE A 114 2.60 -66.92 -2.38
CA ILE A 114 4.08 -66.90 -2.32
C ILE A 114 4.75 -66.57 -3.68
N PHE A 115 3.99 -66.39 -4.77
CA PHE A 115 4.55 -66.15 -6.11
C PHE A 115 3.84 -65.07 -6.94
N GLY A 116 3.63 -63.88 -6.37
CA GLY A 116 3.17 -62.70 -7.12
C GLY A 116 3.67 -61.43 -6.45
N ALA A 117 4.20 -60.49 -7.24
CA ALA A 117 4.71 -59.21 -6.75
C ALA A 117 3.58 -58.38 -6.11
N ASN A 118 3.49 -58.44 -4.78
CA ASN A 118 2.64 -57.55 -4.00
C ASN A 118 3.24 -56.14 -4.03
N VAL A 119 2.74 -55.28 -4.92
CA VAL A 119 2.72 -53.85 -4.63
C VAL A 119 1.63 -53.68 -3.59
N ALA A 120 2.01 -53.59 -2.31
CA ALA A 120 1.09 -53.21 -1.26
C ALA A 120 0.46 -51.86 -1.65
N GLY A 121 -0.82 -51.89 -2.03
CA GLY A 121 -1.57 -50.69 -2.33
C GLY A 121 -1.58 -49.81 -1.09
N GLY A 122 -1.00 -48.62 -1.18
CA GLY A 122 -1.10 -47.63 -0.12
C GLY A 122 -2.56 -47.28 0.20
N PRO A 123 -2.83 -46.60 1.32
CA PRO A 123 -4.18 -46.20 1.68
C PRO A 123 -4.86 -45.43 0.54
N THR A 124 -6.09 -45.82 0.19
CA THR A 124 -6.87 -45.15 -0.85
C THR A 124 -7.56 -43.94 -0.24
N GLU A 125 -7.33 -42.75 -0.78
CA GLU A 125 -7.99 -41.50 -0.37
C GLU A 125 -9.00 -41.06 -1.45
N ALA A 126 -10.27 -40.87 -1.07
CA ALA A 126 -11.34 -40.38 -1.95
C ALA A 126 -12.15 -39.25 -1.30
N MET A 127 -12.44 -38.19 -2.04
CA MET A 127 -13.30 -37.09 -1.57
C MET A 127 -14.77 -37.52 -1.61
N VAL A 128 -15.39 -37.68 -0.44
CA VAL A 128 -16.74 -38.22 -0.28
C VAL A 128 -17.82 -37.13 -0.09
N ILE A 129 -17.43 -36.01 0.52
CA ILE A 129 -18.25 -34.80 0.70
C ILE A 129 -17.45 -33.63 0.15
N THR A 130 -17.99 -32.94 -0.85
CA THR A 130 -17.32 -31.83 -1.59
C THR A 130 -17.54 -30.47 -0.93
N PHE A 131 -16.90 -29.41 -1.45
CA PHE A 131 -17.14 -28.05 -0.96
C PHE A 131 -18.56 -27.60 -1.25
N ARG A 132 -19.11 -27.95 -2.41
CA ARG A 132 -20.52 -27.66 -2.69
C ARG A 132 -21.48 -28.35 -1.73
N ASP A 133 -21.20 -29.60 -1.35
CA ASP A 133 -21.99 -30.33 -0.36
C ASP A 133 -21.90 -29.63 1.02
N MET A 134 -20.70 -29.23 1.46
CA MET A 134 -20.50 -28.50 2.72
C MET A 134 -21.14 -27.11 2.74
N HIS A 135 -21.04 -26.38 1.64
CA HIS A 135 -21.67 -25.08 1.49
C HIS A 135 -23.19 -25.18 1.53
N THR A 136 -23.75 -26.22 0.92
CA THR A 136 -25.20 -26.49 0.97
C THR A 136 -25.60 -26.94 2.36
N LEU A 137 -24.82 -27.79 3.02
CA LEU A 137 -25.08 -28.24 4.39
C LEU A 137 -25.17 -27.05 5.35
N LYS A 138 -24.32 -26.03 5.18
CA LYS A 138 -24.37 -24.78 5.96
C LYS A 138 -25.71 -24.06 5.83
N SER A 139 -26.36 -24.09 4.67
CA SER A 139 -27.61 -23.38 4.42
C SER A 139 -28.86 -24.23 4.69
N THR A 140 -28.80 -25.55 4.45
CA THR A 140 -29.97 -26.44 4.52
C THR A 140 -30.06 -27.25 5.80
N ASP A 141 -28.94 -27.63 6.42
CA ASP A 141 -28.90 -28.39 7.68
C ASP A 141 -27.75 -27.87 8.57
N PHE A 142 -27.96 -26.65 9.07
CA PHE A 142 -26.98 -25.94 9.89
C PHE A 142 -26.62 -26.70 11.19
N GLY A 143 -27.52 -27.55 11.71
CA GLY A 143 -27.27 -28.34 12.92
C GLY A 143 -26.09 -29.30 12.75
N LYS A 144 -26.06 -30.03 11.63
CA LYS A 144 -24.95 -30.93 11.29
C LYS A 144 -23.66 -30.18 10.99
N TYR A 145 -23.76 -29.08 10.24
CA TYR A 145 -22.61 -28.21 9.95
C TYR A 145 -21.97 -27.65 11.24
N ASN A 146 -22.80 -27.11 12.13
CA ASN A 146 -22.35 -26.51 13.38
C ASN A 146 -21.79 -27.55 14.36
N THR A 147 -22.31 -28.78 14.36
CA THR A 147 -21.78 -29.88 15.19
C THR A 147 -20.31 -30.21 14.84
N LEU A 148 -19.98 -30.20 13.55
CA LEU A 148 -18.59 -30.37 13.07
C LEU A 148 -17.71 -29.18 13.46
N VAL A 149 -18.19 -27.95 13.30
CA VAL A 149 -17.45 -26.74 13.71
C VAL A 149 -17.16 -26.72 15.21
N GLN A 150 -18.17 -26.99 16.04
CA GLN A 150 -18.03 -27.05 17.50
C GLN A 150 -17.11 -28.19 17.97
N TYR A 151 -16.96 -29.25 17.17
CA TYR A 151 -15.98 -30.29 17.46
C TYR A 151 -14.55 -29.78 17.26
N ILE A 152 -14.29 -29.12 16.13
CA ILE A 152 -12.99 -28.48 15.84
C ILE A 152 -12.63 -27.46 16.92
N ASP A 153 -13.55 -26.54 17.21
CA ASP A 153 -13.30 -25.47 18.18
C ASP A 153 -13.07 -26.01 19.60
N ARG A 154 -13.72 -27.13 19.97
CA ARG A 154 -13.51 -27.78 21.27
C ARG A 154 -12.11 -28.38 21.43
N LEU A 155 -11.50 -28.89 20.36
CA LEU A 155 -10.16 -29.49 20.44
C LEU A 155 -9.13 -28.47 20.92
N GLN A 156 -9.20 -27.22 20.45
CA GLN A 156 -8.32 -26.14 20.89
C GLN A 156 -8.64 -25.61 22.30
N ILE A 157 -9.89 -25.75 22.76
CA ILE A 157 -10.28 -25.36 24.13
C ILE A 157 -9.77 -26.39 25.14
N VAL A 158 -9.87 -27.69 24.80
CA VAL A 158 -9.46 -28.79 25.69
C VAL A 158 -7.95 -28.96 25.72
N ASP A 159 -7.28 -28.78 24.57
CA ASP A 159 -5.82 -28.81 24.46
C ASP A 159 -5.34 -27.58 23.65
N PRO A 160 -4.90 -26.51 24.34
CA PRO A 160 -4.38 -25.30 23.70
C PRO A 160 -3.13 -25.54 22.84
N GLU A 161 -2.41 -26.65 23.04
CA GLU A 161 -1.23 -27.02 22.26
C GLU A 161 -1.56 -27.95 21.08
N TYR A 162 -2.83 -28.32 20.90
CA TYR A 162 -3.27 -29.19 19.81
C TYR A 162 -2.98 -28.54 18.45
N LYS A 163 -1.98 -29.08 17.73
CA LYS A 163 -1.64 -28.67 16.37
C LYS A 163 -2.45 -29.48 15.37
N TYR A 164 -3.30 -28.81 14.59
CA TYR A 164 -3.97 -29.43 13.45
C TYR A 164 -2.96 -29.93 12.41
N GLY A 165 -3.32 -30.99 11.69
CA GLY A 165 -2.57 -31.40 10.52
C GLY A 165 -2.63 -30.31 9.44
N SER A 166 -1.54 -30.12 8.70
CA SER A 166 -1.48 -29.18 7.58
C SER A 166 -1.34 -29.93 6.27
N LEU A 167 -2.11 -29.54 5.26
CA LEU A 167 -1.94 -30.02 3.88
C LEU A 167 -0.87 -29.23 3.11
N LEU A 168 -0.31 -28.17 3.70
CA LEU A 168 0.74 -27.37 3.08
C LEU A 168 1.98 -28.23 2.88
N GLY A 169 2.44 -28.34 1.63
CA GLY A 169 3.64 -29.12 1.27
C GLY A 169 4.97 -28.43 1.63
N ILE A 170 4.90 -27.24 2.24
CA ILE A 170 6.04 -26.47 2.70
C ILE A 170 6.06 -26.61 4.21
N THR A 171 7.14 -27.11 4.79
CA THR A 171 7.41 -27.00 6.23
C THR A 171 7.94 -25.60 6.48
N PRO A 172 7.14 -24.63 6.99
CA PRO A 172 7.68 -23.32 7.32
C PRO A 172 8.74 -23.50 8.40
N ASP A 173 9.95 -23.00 8.12
CA ASP A 173 11.06 -23.02 9.06
C ASP A 173 10.71 -22.12 10.26
N GLU A 174 10.43 -22.71 11.42
CA GLU A 174 10.00 -21.98 12.63
C GLU A 174 11.07 -20.97 13.11
N GLY A 175 12.32 -21.06 12.61
CA GLY A 175 13.42 -20.17 12.95
C GLY A 175 13.54 -18.90 12.10
N ILE A 176 12.92 -18.83 10.91
CA ILE A 176 13.10 -17.70 9.99
C ILE A 176 11.73 -17.25 9.44
N ASN A 177 11.05 -16.40 10.22
CA ASN A 177 9.85 -15.65 9.78
C ASN A 177 10.22 -14.46 8.85
N THR A 178 11.03 -14.68 7.82
CA THR A 178 11.14 -13.72 6.70
C THR A 178 10.35 -14.24 5.52
N SER A 179 9.02 -14.16 5.60
CA SER A 179 8.19 -14.22 4.41
C SER A 179 8.28 -12.86 3.72
N LEU A 180 9.11 -12.77 2.67
CA LEU A 180 9.06 -11.67 1.73
C LEU A 180 7.66 -11.59 1.11
N GLY A 181 7.04 -10.41 1.13
CA GLY A 181 5.78 -10.15 0.43
C GLY A 181 4.55 -9.99 1.31
N ILE A 182 4.70 -9.67 2.59
CA ILE A 182 3.54 -9.41 3.46
C ILE A 182 3.06 -7.97 3.26
N THR A 183 1.79 -7.82 2.87
CA THR A 183 1.06 -6.56 2.99
C THR A 183 0.21 -6.57 4.24
N SER A 184 0.12 -5.42 4.90
CA SER A 184 -0.80 -5.23 6.01
C SER A 184 -2.25 -5.37 5.51
N ARG A 185 -3.11 -5.97 6.34
CA ARG A 185 -4.54 -6.16 6.04
C ARG A 185 -5.36 -4.86 6.12
N ASP A 186 -4.77 -3.84 6.72
CA ASP A 186 -5.36 -2.55 7.06
C ASP A 186 -4.47 -1.40 6.57
N ASN A 187 -4.74 -0.15 6.98
CA ASN A 187 -3.95 1.00 6.56
C ASN A 187 -2.58 1.14 7.24
N THR A 188 -2.10 0.11 7.96
CA THR A 188 -0.79 0.14 8.64
C THR A 188 0.35 0.48 7.69
N ASP A 189 0.42 -0.14 6.51
CA ASP A 189 1.50 0.12 5.55
C ASP A 189 1.51 1.59 5.08
N PHE A 190 0.32 2.13 4.76
CA PHE A 190 0.17 3.52 4.36
C PHE A 190 0.53 4.48 5.47
N LEU A 191 -0.01 4.29 6.69
CA LEU A 191 0.24 5.20 7.79
C LEU A 191 1.72 5.17 8.21
N ASN A 192 2.35 4.00 8.28
CA ASN A 192 3.78 3.88 8.54
C ASN A 192 4.61 4.58 7.47
N PHE A 193 4.22 4.44 6.20
CA PHE A 193 4.89 5.13 5.11
C PHE A 193 4.76 6.66 5.21
N MET A 194 3.56 7.16 5.54
CA MET A 194 3.31 8.59 5.70
C MET A 194 4.02 9.16 6.94
N GLN A 195 4.06 8.44 8.07
CA GLN A 195 4.83 8.83 9.26
C GLN A 195 6.32 9.00 8.94
N ALA A 196 6.88 8.04 8.19
CA ALA A 196 8.30 8.04 7.85
C ALA A 196 8.64 9.15 6.85
N ASN A 197 7.84 9.33 5.80
CA ASN A 197 8.25 10.12 4.62
C ASN A 197 7.51 11.46 4.46
N SER A 198 6.30 11.62 5.00
CA SER A 198 5.53 12.86 4.83
C SER A 198 6.13 14.03 5.61
N LEU A 199 5.94 15.25 5.10
CA LEU A 199 6.21 16.50 5.83
C LEU A 199 5.19 16.70 6.96
N HIS A 200 3.96 16.24 6.74
CA HIS A 200 2.88 16.37 7.70
C HIS A 200 2.92 15.25 8.73
N TRP A 201 2.38 15.53 9.92
CA TRP A 201 2.37 14.59 11.03
C TRP A 201 1.26 13.54 10.89
N TYR A 202 1.58 12.30 11.25
CA TYR A 202 0.63 11.19 11.32
C TYR A 202 0.75 10.49 12.67
N PRO A 203 -0.37 10.08 13.30
CA PRO A 203 -0.34 9.42 14.59
C PRO A 203 0.33 8.05 14.48
N LYS A 204 1.26 7.76 15.39
CA LYS A 204 1.81 6.41 15.60
C LYS A 204 0.80 5.57 16.38
N VAL A 205 0.41 4.42 15.83
CA VAL A 205 -0.35 3.42 16.59
C VAL A 205 0.64 2.63 17.44
N VAL A 206 0.54 2.75 18.76
CA VAL A 206 1.32 1.92 19.68
C VAL A 206 0.83 0.48 19.52
N GLN A 207 1.53 -0.31 18.70
CA GLN A 207 1.32 -1.75 18.70
C GLN A 207 1.69 -2.25 20.09
N LYS A 208 0.73 -2.89 20.78
CA LYS A 208 0.99 -3.55 22.07
C LYS A 208 2.13 -4.54 21.85
N SER A 209 3.34 -4.20 22.28
CA SER A 209 4.43 -5.16 22.24
C SER A 209 4.02 -6.34 23.12
N SER A 210 4.03 -7.53 22.55
CA SER A 210 3.73 -8.78 23.23
C SER A 210 4.87 -9.23 24.17
N VAL A 211 5.70 -8.29 24.62
CA VAL A 211 6.71 -8.57 25.64
C VAL A 211 5.95 -8.70 26.96
N LYS A 212 5.63 -9.94 27.34
CA LYS A 212 5.39 -10.31 28.74
C LYS A 212 6.58 -9.80 29.54
N LYS A 213 6.46 -8.60 30.13
CA LYS A 213 7.31 -8.18 31.25
C LYS A 213 6.95 -9.09 32.43
N THR A 214 7.61 -10.24 32.51
CA THR A 214 7.72 -11.03 33.73
C THR A 214 8.59 -10.23 34.70
N GLY A 215 7.95 -9.31 35.42
CA GLY A 215 8.56 -8.53 36.49
C GLY A 215 7.46 -8.01 37.40
N ARG A 216 7.34 -8.62 38.59
CA ARG A 216 6.48 -8.16 39.68
C ARG A 216 6.78 -6.69 40.00
N GLY A 217 5.74 -5.86 40.02
CA GLY A 217 5.77 -4.54 40.65
C GLY A 217 5.88 -3.35 39.68
N ALA A 218 4.81 -3.04 38.97
CA ALA A 218 4.51 -1.68 38.51
C ALA A 218 3.01 -1.55 38.24
N ALA A 219 2.24 -1.36 39.32
CA ALA A 219 0.92 -0.76 39.21
C ALA A 219 1.13 0.71 38.81
N GLY A 220 1.06 0.96 37.51
CA GLY A 220 1.24 2.25 36.91
C GLY A 220 0.94 2.08 35.43
N ALA A 221 -0.35 2.04 35.10
CA ALA A 221 -0.77 2.32 33.74
C ALA A 221 -0.33 3.76 33.46
N THR A 222 0.89 3.92 32.96
CA THR A 222 1.34 5.17 32.36
C THR A 222 0.39 5.42 31.21
N THR A 223 -0.58 6.31 31.45
CA THR A 223 -1.26 7.08 30.42
C THR A 223 -0.17 7.45 29.40
N PRO A 224 -0.33 7.16 28.10
CA PRO A 224 0.66 7.59 27.12
C PRO A 224 0.89 9.08 27.34
N ALA A 225 2.15 9.46 27.60
CA ALA A 225 2.51 10.85 27.83
C ALA A 225 1.83 11.67 26.74
N ALA A 226 1.07 12.70 27.13
CA ALA A 226 0.39 13.56 26.18
C ALA A 226 1.46 14.05 25.20
N GLY A 227 1.36 13.59 23.94
CA GLY A 227 2.31 13.99 22.90
C GLY A 227 2.35 15.52 22.82
N PRO A 228 3.47 16.09 22.36
CA PRO A 228 3.63 17.54 22.34
C PRO A 228 2.49 18.19 21.54
N ASP A 229 1.94 19.26 22.10
CA ASP A 229 0.80 19.97 21.49
C ASP A 229 1.19 20.61 20.16
N PHE A 230 2.47 20.98 20.00
CA PHE A 230 3.04 21.53 18.79
C PHE A 230 3.91 20.50 18.05
N ARG A 231 3.78 20.46 16.73
CA ARG A 231 4.49 19.54 15.84
C ARG A 231 5.08 20.33 14.68
N ILE A 232 6.35 20.12 14.40
CA ILE A 232 7.05 20.83 13.31
C ILE A 232 8.00 19.90 12.57
N ASP A 233 8.03 20.07 11.26
CA ASP A 233 8.99 19.48 10.37
C ASP A 233 9.61 20.60 9.55
N ALA A 234 10.91 20.82 9.67
CA ALA A 234 11.59 21.94 9.03
C ALA A 234 12.88 21.46 8.36
N GLY A 235 13.00 21.73 7.07
CA GLY A 235 14.23 21.64 6.31
C GLY A 235 14.48 22.95 5.56
N PHE A 236 15.54 22.98 4.76
CA PHE A 236 15.81 24.14 3.92
C PHE A 236 14.73 24.27 2.82
N SER A 237 14.27 23.17 2.22
CA SER A 237 13.29 23.23 1.12
C SER A 237 11.83 23.41 1.55
N SER A 238 11.51 23.08 2.80
CA SER A 238 10.13 22.97 3.25
C SER A 238 9.99 23.10 4.76
N VAL A 239 8.85 23.62 5.19
CA VAL A 239 8.46 23.69 6.61
C VAL A 239 7.00 23.29 6.72
N SER A 240 6.69 22.32 7.58
CA SER A 240 5.33 21.98 7.98
C SER A 240 5.16 22.16 9.47
N PHE A 241 4.01 22.67 9.88
CA PHE A 241 3.64 22.70 11.28
C PHE A 241 2.20 22.26 11.47
N SER A 242 1.95 21.56 12.58
CA SER A 242 0.62 21.26 13.08
C SER A 242 0.54 21.46 14.59
N HIS A 243 -0.68 21.61 15.10
CA HIS A 243 -0.94 21.82 16.51
C HIS A 243 -2.16 20.99 16.90
N LYS A 244 -2.21 20.50 18.14
CA LYS A 244 -3.31 19.67 18.65
C LYS A 244 -4.70 20.33 18.52
N VAL A 245 -4.77 21.66 18.53
CA VAL A 245 -6.01 22.42 18.29
C VAL A 245 -6.53 22.25 16.84
N MET A 246 -5.67 21.87 15.90
CA MET A 246 -6.02 21.51 14.53
C MET A 246 -6.33 20.02 14.36
N ASP A 247 -6.27 19.24 15.43
CA ASP A 247 -6.77 17.86 15.45
C ASP A 247 -8.29 17.90 15.70
N PHE A 248 -9.04 17.10 14.94
CA PHE A 248 -10.48 16.93 15.09
C PHE A 248 -10.78 15.44 15.31
N SER A 249 -11.99 15.12 15.75
CA SER A 249 -12.32 13.74 16.15
C SER A 249 -12.14 12.71 15.02
N PHE A 250 -12.24 13.14 13.77
CA PHE A 250 -12.13 12.30 12.57
C PHE A 250 -10.88 12.63 11.74
N GLY A 251 -9.84 13.25 12.32
CA GLY A 251 -8.62 13.54 11.57
C GLY A 251 -7.79 14.70 12.12
N LEU A 252 -6.96 15.27 11.25
CA LEU A 252 -5.96 16.27 11.62
C LEU A 252 -5.65 17.21 10.45
N ALA A 253 -5.15 18.41 10.77
CA ALA A 253 -4.77 19.40 9.79
C ALA A 253 -3.43 20.06 10.11
N GLY A 254 -2.82 20.66 9.09
CA GLY A 254 -1.63 21.47 9.24
C GLY A 254 -1.35 22.33 8.02
N ILE A 255 -0.30 23.13 8.17
CA ILE A 255 0.14 24.10 7.16
C ILE A 255 1.52 23.68 6.68
N GLU A 256 1.77 23.87 5.39
CA GLU A 256 3.02 23.56 4.71
C GLU A 256 3.50 24.80 3.95
N LEU A 257 4.78 25.08 3.99
CA LEU A 257 5.50 25.95 3.07
C LEU A 257 6.50 25.07 2.33
N ASN A 258 6.52 25.13 1.00
CA ASN A 258 7.32 24.20 0.20
C ASN A 258 7.87 24.86 -1.07
N MET A 259 9.14 24.63 -1.36
CA MET A 259 9.83 25.07 -2.58
C MET A 259 10.00 23.96 -3.61
N GLU A 260 9.56 22.74 -3.28
CA GLU A 260 9.66 21.58 -4.15
C GLU A 260 8.57 21.55 -5.23
N GLU A 261 8.94 21.01 -6.39
CA GLU A 261 8.00 20.68 -7.45
C GLU A 261 7.84 19.15 -7.56
N PRO A 262 6.65 18.58 -7.29
CA PRO A 262 6.43 17.13 -7.39
C PRO A 262 6.50 16.59 -8.82
N VAL A 263 6.01 17.33 -9.81
CA VAL A 263 5.86 16.78 -11.18
C VAL A 263 7.11 17.02 -12.02
N LEU A 264 7.55 18.27 -12.11
CA LEU A 264 8.74 18.63 -12.86
C LEU A 264 9.98 18.19 -12.10
N ASN A 265 10.96 17.66 -12.83
CA ASN A 265 12.23 17.21 -12.26
C ASN A 265 13.14 18.42 -11.97
N ALA A 266 12.74 19.22 -10.98
CA ALA A 266 13.49 20.36 -10.49
C ALA A 266 13.86 20.17 -9.01
N LEU A 267 15.04 20.65 -8.64
CA LEU A 267 15.43 20.79 -7.26
C LEU A 267 14.58 21.86 -6.56
N PRO A 268 14.53 21.85 -5.21
CA PRO A 268 14.03 22.99 -4.46
C PRO A 268 14.60 24.30 -4.99
N TYR A 269 13.76 25.35 -5.07
CA TYR A 269 14.11 26.69 -5.58
C TYR A 269 14.38 26.79 -7.10
N ALA A 270 14.67 25.70 -7.81
CA ALA A 270 14.97 25.77 -9.25
C ALA A 270 13.72 26.02 -10.13
N ASN A 271 12.52 25.88 -9.56
CA ASN A 271 11.22 26.10 -10.20
C ASN A 271 10.69 27.55 -10.12
N ASN A 272 11.39 28.45 -9.41
CA ASN A 272 10.99 29.86 -9.21
C ASN A 272 9.62 30.06 -8.56
N THR A 273 9.29 29.25 -7.56
CA THR A 273 8.01 29.40 -6.84
C THR A 273 8.16 29.19 -5.34
N PHE A 274 7.40 29.97 -4.57
CA PHE A 274 7.06 29.66 -3.18
C PHE A 274 5.69 29.00 -3.14
N GLY A 275 5.62 27.78 -2.61
CA GLY A 275 4.39 27.08 -2.33
C GLY A 275 3.95 27.27 -0.88
N PHE A 276 2.65 27.45 -0.69
CA PHE A 276 1.97 27.36 0.60
C PHE A 276 0.87 26.31 0.48
N GLY A 277 0.65 25.55 1.54
CA GLY A 277 -0.27 24.43 1.54
C GLY A 277 -1.05 24.32 2.83
N PHE A 278 -2.30 23.88 2.70
CA PHE A 278 -3.12 23.42 3.81
C PHE A 278 -3.43 21.96 3.59
N ARG A 279 -3.02 21.11 4.53
CA ARG A 279 -3.19 19.66 4.45
C ARG A 279 -4.12 19.16 5.52
N THR A 280 -5.01 18.27 5.13
CA THR A 280 -5.94 17.59 6.02
C THR A 280 -5.87 16.09 5.80
N LYS A 281 -5.84 15.34 6.89
CA LYS A 281 -6.05 13.89 6.89
C LYS A 281 -7.39 13.63 7.56
N LEU A 282 -8.30 12.97 6.85
CA LEU A 282 -9.63 12.58 7.31
C LEU A 282 -9.70 11.05 7.41
N ASP A 283 -9.99 10.55 8.60
CA ASP A 283 -10.28 9.14 8.86
C ASP A 283 -11.79 8.94 8.67
N LEU A 284 -12.18 8.30 7.57
CA LEU A 284 -13.58 8.09 7.16
C LEU A 284 -14.20 6.83 7.80
N VAL A 285 -13.82 6.55 9.05
CA VAL A 285 -14.21 5.34 9.82
C VAL A 285 -15.17 5.72 10.94
N LYS A 286 -16.07 4.79 11.27
CA LYS A 286 -17.00 4.94 12.40
C LYS A 286 -16.32 4.89 13.77
N ASP A 287 -15.13 4.27 13.88
CA ASP A 287 -14.37 4.14 15.12
C ASP A 287 -13.06 4.95 15.07
N THR A 288 -13.11 6.13 15.69
CA THR A 288 -11.96 7.04 15.87
C THR A 288 -10.81 6.46 16.69
N LYS A 289 -11.00 5.32 17.36
CA LYS A 289 -9.97 4.69 18.20
C LYS A 289 -9.00 3.81 17.42
N ASN A 290 -9.35 3.36 16.22
CA ASN A 290 -8.48 2.55 15.36
C ASN A 290 -8.24 3.24 14.00
N PRO A 291 -7.19 4.07 13.87
CA PRO A 291 -6.91 4.80 12.64
C PRO A 291 -6.51 3.89 11.47
N ASN A 292 -6.21 2.61 11.72
CA ASN A 292 -5.84 1.67 10.67
C ASN A 292 -7.07 1.03 10.00
N GLY A 293 -8.21 0.99 10.69
CA GLY A 293 -9.34 0.12 10.37
C GLY A 293 -10.30 0.60 9.27
N GLY A 294 -10.03 1.70 8.59
CA GLY A 294 -10.89 2.13 7.47
C GLY A 294 -10.33 3.28 6.66
N MET A 295 -11.12 3.75 5.69
CA MET A 295 -10.65 4.64 4.63
C MET A 295 -10.06 5.95 5.15
N VAL A 296 -8.92 6.34 4.61
CA VAL A 296 -8.22 7.60 4.90
C VAL A 296 -8.23 8.43 3.63
N LEU A 297 -8.67 9.68 3.77
CA LEU A 297 -8.54 10.72 2.75
C LEU A 297 -7.55 11.74 3.24
N ASP A 298 -6.41 11.85 2.57
CA ASP A 298 -5.41 12.87 2.81
C ASP A 298 -5.42 13.85 1.64
N ALA A 299 -5.73 15.10 1.91
CA ALA A 299 -5.90 16.14 0.93
C ALA A 299 -5.03 17.34 1.28
N ARG A 300 -4.19 17.77 0.34
CA ARG A 300 -3.38 18.98 0.44
C ARG A 300 -3.78 19.97 -0.64
N PHE A 301 -4.33 21.10 -0.21
CA PHE A 301 -4.56 22.26 -1.05
C PHE A 301 -3.27 23.07 -1.13
N ILE A 302 -2.88 23.46 -2.33
CA ILE A 302 -1.60 24.13 -2.60
C ILE A 302 -1.90 25.45 -3.31
N GLY A 303 -1.30 26.53 -2.86
CA GLY A 303 -1.13 27.74 -3.66
C GLY A 303 0.34 27.96 -3.93
N ARG A 304 0.66 28.45 -5.13
CA ARG A 304 2.03 28.72 -5.56
C ARG A 304 2.11 30.13 -6.09
N ILE A 305 3.12 30.86 -5.66
CA ILE A 305 3.42 32.20 -6.15
C ILE A 305 4.78 32.14 -6.84
N ARG A 306 4.81 32.60 -8.08
CA ARG A 306 6.05 32.76 -8.83
C ARG A 306 6.93 33.81 -8.14
N ALA A 307 8.19 33.46 -7.87
CA ALA A 307 9.15 34.31 -7.18
C ALA A 307 10.57 34.08 -7.70
N LYS A 308 11.40 35.11 -7.58
CA LYS A 308 12.81 35.06 -7.96
C LYS A 308 13.61 34.36 -6.86
N THR A 309 14.10 33.14 -7.13
CA THR A 309 14.78 32.26 -6.14
C THR A 309 16.22 31.92 -6.54
N ASP A 310 16.69 32.40 -7.69
CA ASP A 310 18.06 32.25 -8.19
C ASP A 310 19.12 32.76 -7.20
N GLU A 311 18.91 33.92 -6.58
CA GLU A 311 19.83 34.49 -5.59
C GLU A 311 19.92 33.63 -4.33
N ILE A 312 18.82 33.02 -3.92
CA ILE A 312 18.80 32.09 -2.79
C ILE A 312 19.63 30.85 -3.15
N LEU A 313 19.39 30.31 -4.33
CA LEU A 313 20.02 29.07 -4.81
C LEU A 313 21.53 29.24 -5.03
N ALA A 314 21.96 30.38 -5.58
CA ALA A 314 23.37 30.71 -5.80
C ALA A 314 24.17 30.86 -4.48
N ASN A 315 23.50 31.21 -3.39
CA ASN A 315 24.11 31.39 -2.08
C ASN A 315 23.95 30.17 -1.15
N MET A 316 23.31 29.09 -1.62
CA MET A 316 23.15 27.86 -0.84
C MET A 316 24.34 26.92 -1.05
N PRO A 317 25.19 26.69 -0.03
CA PRO A 317 26.35 25.80 -0.16
C PRO A 317 25.97 24.31 -0.30
N PHE A 318 24.68 23.99 -0.18
CA PHE A 318 24.15 22.62 -0.21
C PHE A 318 23.46 22.30 -1.55
N ALA A 319 23.51 23.19 -2.53
CA ALA A 319 22.93 23.01 -3.86
C ALA A 319 24.05 23.00 -4.92
N LEU A 320 24.14 21.92 -5.70
CA LEU A 320 25.13 21.75 -6.77
C LEU A 320 24.40 21.63 -8.11
N ASN A 321 24.86 22.38 -9.11
CA ASN A 321 24.26 22.47 -10.45
C ASN A 321 22.75 22.77 -10.45
N ALA A 322 22.26 23.44 -9.40
CA ALA A 322 20.87 23.80 -9.25
C ALA A 322 20.63 25.14 -9.98
N ASN A 323 20.48 25.11 -11.30
CA ASN A 323 20.11 26.31 -12.05
C ASN A 323 18.59 26.37 -12.26
N SER A 324 18.06 27.59 -12.25
CA SER A 324 16.67 27.84 -12.61
C SER A 324 16.61 28.14 -14.12
N ASN A 325 16.08 27.21 -14.91
CA ASN A 325 16.02 27.33 -16.37
C ASN A 325 14.60 27.52 -16.92
N PHE A 326 13.58 27.51 -16.05
CA PHE A 326 12.18 27.72 -16.40
C PHE A 326 11.40 28.34 -15.23
N HIS A 327 10.17 28.75 -15.51
CA HIS A 327 9.30 29.38 -14.53
C HIS A 327 8.04 28.55 -14.35
N VAL A 328 7.73 28.16 -13.12
CA VAL A 328 6.39 27.69 -12.78
C VAL A 328 5.50 28.91 -12.53
N GLY A 329 4.33 28.92 -13.17
CA GLY A 329 3.37 30.01 -12.99
C GLY A 329 2.71 30.00 -11.62
N THR A 330 2.25 31.18 -11.18
CA THR A 330 1.36 31.29 -10.02
C THR A 330 0.12 30.42 -10.25
N SER A 331 -0.12 29.49 -9.34
CA SER A 331 -1.09 28.41 -9.52
C SER A 331 -1.76 28.00 -8.22
N ILE A 332 -2.91 27.36 -8.37
CA ILE A 332 -3.56 26.60 -7.31
C ILE A 332 -3.45 25.13 -7.66
N GLY A 333 -3.37 24.28 -6.65
CA GLY A 333 -3.26 22.85 -6.82
C GLY A 333 -3.91 22.06 -5.70
N LEU A 334 -4.06 20.78 -5.96
CA LEU A 334 -4.65 19.80 -5.07
C LEU A 334 -3.85 18.51 -5.19
N ASP A 335 -3.46 17.95 -4.05
CA ASP A 335 -2.80 16.67 -3.92
C ASP A 335 -3.65 15.78 -3.01
N LEU A 336 -4.04 14.61 -3.51
CA LEU A 336 -4.98 13.69 -2.88
C LEU A 336 -4.34 12.32 -2.75
N HIS A 337 -4.38 11.75 -1.56
CA HIS A 337 -4.08 10.35 -1.28
C HIS A 337 -5.32 9.70 -0.65
N VAL A 338 -5.81 8.64 -1.29
CA VAL A 338 -7.00 7.92 -0.83
C VAL A 338 -6.66 6.46 -0.61
N SER A 339 -6.89 5.97 0.62
CA SER A 339 -6.82 4.55 0.92
C SER A 339 -8.14 3.84 0.65
N ARG A 340 -8.10 2.50 0.55
CA ARG A 340 -9.31 1.67 0.54
C ARG A 340 -9.51 1.06 1.92
N PRO A 341 -10.76 0.76 2.32
CA PRO A 341 -11.04 0.13 3.61
C PRO A 341 -10.51 -1.30 3.76
N PHE A 342 -10.18 -2.02 2.67
CA PHE A 342 -9.77 -3.44 2.71
C PHE A 342 -8.60 -3.77 1.76
N GLY A 343 -7.51 -3.00 1.81
CA GLY A 343 -6.26 -3.31 1.10
C GLY A 343 -6.07 -2.63 -0.25
N LEU A 344 -5.03 -3.06 -0.98
CA LEU A 344 -4.52 -2.39 -2.18
C LEU A 344 -5.55 -2.23 -3.33
N PRO A 345 -5.35 -1.24 -4.23
CA PRO A 345 -4.29 -0.24 -4.18
C PRO A 345 -4.78 1.14 -3.71
N PHE A 346 -3.83 1.94 -3.26
CA PHE A 346 -4.05 3.34 -2.87
C PHE A 346 -4.00 4.23 -4.10
N PHE A 347 -4.82 5.27 -4.12
CA PHE A 347 -4.88 6.21 -5.23
C PHE A 347 -4.21 7.52 -4.84
N ASN A 348 -3.29 8.00 -5.68
CA ASN A 348 -2.71 9.32 -5.55
C ASN A 348 -3.09 10.16 -6.77
N ALA A 349 -3.48 11.40 -6.56
CA ALA A 349 -3.72 12.36 -7.62
C ALA A 349 -3.22 13.74 -7.23
N TYR A 350 -2.44 14.33 -8.11
CA TYR A 350 -1.96 15.69 -8.00
C TYR A 350 -2.38 16.48 -9.23
N VAL A 351 -2.86 17.71 -9.04
CA VAL A 351 -3.17 18.64 -10.13
C VAL A 351 -2.77 20.04 -9.70
N ALA A 352 -2.09 20.79 -10.56
CA ALA A 352 -1.87 22.22 -10.41
C ALA A 352 -2.19 22.97 -11.70
N ILE A 353 -2.92 24.07 -11.57
CA ILE A 353 -3.35 24.90 -12.70
C ILE A 353 -3.09 26.37 -12.36
N GLY A 354 -2.34 27.03 -13.22
CA GLY A 354 -1.95 28.42 -13.10
C GLY A 354 -2.45 29.32 -14.22
N GLY A 355 -2.50 30.62 -13.94
CA GLY A 355 -2.77 31.64 -14.93
C GLY A 355 -1.56 31.81 -15.86
N ARG A 356 -1.82 31.97 -17.17
CA ARG A 356 -0.76 32.17 -18.18
C ARG A 356 -0.15 33.57 -18.10
N GLY A 357 0.75 33.77 -17.14
CA GLY A 357 1.50 35.02 -16.94
C GLY A 357 2.90 34.96 -17.54
N PHE A 358 3.12 35.63 -18.68
CA PHE A 358 4.41 35.71 -19.39
C PHE A 358 5.10 37.07 -19.22
N SER A 359 4.80 37.82 -18.16
CA SER A 359 5.48 39.08 -17.87
C SER A 359 6.68 38.84 -16.97
N ASN A 360 7.72 39.65 -17.13
CA ASN A 360 8.92 39.71 -16.28
C ASN A 360 9.52 38.32 -16.00
N PRO A 361 10.04 37.61 -17.02
CA PRO A 361 10.83 36.39 -16.77
C PRO A 361 12.03 36.71 -15.89
N TYR A 362 12.33 35.86 -14.90
CA TYR A 362 13.53 36.00 -14.07
C TYR A 362 14.77 35.50 -14.80
N PHE A 363 14.61 34.49 -15.65
CA PHE A 363 15.66 33.94 -16.49
C PHE A 363 15.27 34.00 -17.97
N THR A 364 16.22 34.34 -18.84
CA THR A 364 16.01 34.36 -20.28
C THR A 364 17.23 33.83 -21.02
N PHE A 365 16.97 33.11 -22.11
CA PHE A 365 17.96 32.69 -23.08
C PHE A 365 18.03 33.71 -24.24
N LYS A 366 19.18 33.81 -24.90
CA LYS A 366 19.35 34.62 -26.11
C LYS A 366 19.05 33.76 -27.34
N ASP A 367 18.23 34.25 -28.25
CA ASP A 367 18.00 33.61 -29.54
C ASP A 367 19.24 33.78 -30.42
N LYS A 368 19.82 32.66 -30.86
CA LYS A 368 21.02 32.67 -31.72
C LYS A 368 20.70 33.09 -33.17
N LYS A 369 19.43 33.02 -33.58
CA LYS A 369 19.00 33.26 -34.97
C LYS A 369 18.45 34.67 -35.20
N VAL A 370 17.92 35.32 -34.17
CA VAL A 370 17.29 36.65 -34.27
C VAL A 370 18.02 37.61 -33.33
N PRO A 371 18.71 38.65 -33.86
CA PRO A 371 19.36 39.66 -33.05
C PRO A 371 18.38 40.31 -32.06
N ASP A 372 18.86 40.58 -30.85
CA ASP A 372 18.09 41.21 -29.76
C ASP A 372 16.80 40.48 -29.33
N GLN A 373 16.62 39.22 -29.71
CA GLN A 373 15.51 38.40 -29.24
C GLN A 373 15.94 37.54 -28.05
N LYS A 374 15.15 37.61 -26.98
CA LYS A 374 15.27 36.72 -25.82
C LYS A 374 14.08 35.78 -25.75
N TYR A 375 14.23 34.66 -25.07
CA TYR A 375 13.11 33.77 -24.78
C TYR A 375 13.21 33.15 -23.39
N ALA A 376 12.08 32.66 -22.88
CA ALA A 376 12.01 31.98 -21.60
C ALA A 376 10.96 30.87 -21.63
N TYR A 377 11.15 29.86 -20.77
CA TYR A 377 10.26 28.71 -20.63
C TYR A 377 9.35 28.83 -19.41
N PHE A 378 8.11 28.40 -19.56
CA PHE A 378 7.06 28.46 -18.55
C PHE A 378 6.22 27.19 -18.51
N SER A 379 5.88 26.75 -17.29
CA SER A 379 4.89 25.70 -17.05
C SER A 379 3.74 26.24 -16.21
N PHE A 380 2.50 25.95 -16.60
CA PHE A 380 1.29 26.43 -15.93
C PHE A 380 0.34 25.31 -15.54
N LYS A 381 0.43 24.15 -16.19
CA LYS A 381 -0.44 23.01 -15.94
C LYS A 381 0.40 21.79 -15.67
N GLN A 382 0.08 21.12 -14.58
CA GLN A 382 0.74 19.90 -14.17
C GLN A 382 -0.31 18.97 -13.57
N ALA A 383 -0.17 17.68 -13.82
CA ALA A 383 -0.98 16.66 -13.19
C ALA A 383 -0.18 15.37 -13.03
N GLU A 384 -0.50 14.58 -12.02
CA GLU A 384 0.01 13.23 -11.84
C GLU A 384 -1.08 12.36 -11.23
N GLY A 385 -1.25 11.15 -11.73
CA GLY A 385 -2.15 10.15 -11.14
C GLY A 385 -1.42 8.83 -11.04
N SER A 386 -1.43 8.21 -9.86
CA SER A 386 -0.74 6.94 -9.63
C SER A 386 -1.47 6.02 -8.67
N VAL A 387 -1.09 4.76 -8.75
CA VAL A 387 -1.62 3.66 -7.94
C VAL A 387 -0.46 3.06 -7.14
N SER A 388 -0.62 2.96 -5.82
CA SER A 388 0.43 2.48 -4.92
C SER A 388 0.23 1.03 -4.50
N PHE A 389 1.33 0.28 -4.49
CA PHE A 389 1.43 -1.08 -3.99
C PHE A 389 2.51 -1.15 -2.92
N TYR A 390 2.22 -1.82 -1.80
CA TYR A 390 3.12 -1.95 -0.66
C TYR A 390 3.56 -3.40 -0.53
N TRP A 391 4.71 -3.63 0.09
CA TRP A 391 5.11 -4.96 0.58
C TRP A 391 6.20 -4.83 1.64
N ASN A 392 6.26 -5.81 2.54
CA ASN A 392 7.25 -5.86 3.62
C ASN A 392 8.05 -7.16 3.58
N THR A 393 9.25 -7.14 4.16
CA THR A 393 10.12 -8.34 4.24
C THR A 393 9.77 -9.28 5.40
N SER A 394 9.02 -8.80 6.38
CA SER A 394 8.64 -9.53 7.59
C SER A 394 7.44 -8.88 8.28
N ASP A 395 6.77 -9.62 9.16
CA ASP A 395 5.68 -9.12 10.00
C ASP A 395 6.12 -8.01 10.96
N LYS A 396 7.43 -7.91 11.22
CA LYS A 396 8.02 -6.84 12.05
C LYS A 396 8.08 -5.49 11.31
N LEU A 397 7.77 -5.47 10.01
CA LEU A 397 7.76 -4.26 9.17
C LEU A 397 9.10 -3.51 9.18
N THR A 398 10.21 -4.25 9.30
CA THR A 398 11.57 -3.67 9.38
C THR A 398 11.99 -3.04 8.06
N SER A 399 11.73 -3.71 6.94
CA SER A 399 12.02 -3.20 5.60
C SER A 399 10.71 -3.09 4.85
N ARG A 400 10.32 -1.86 4.56
CA ARG A 400 9.04 -1.49 3.97
C ARG A 400 9.28 -0.96 2.57
N PHE A 401 8.51 -1.45 1.61
CA PHE A 401 8.62 -1.03 0.22
C PHE A 401 7.28 -0.53 -0.30
N ARG A 402 7.35 0.41 -1.23
CA ARG A 402 6.20 0.93 -1.98
C ARG A 402 6.60 1.15 -3.42
N ILE A 403 5.72 0.80 -4.35
CA ILE A 403 5.84 1.20 -5.76
C ILE A 403 4.59 1.96 -6.17
N ASP A 404 4.80 3.12 -6.78
CA ASP A 404 3.76 3.90 -7.43
C ASP A 404 3.92 3.75 -8.94
N VAL A 405 2.84 3.37 -9.62
CA VAL A 405 2.80 3.29 -11.08
C VAL A 405 1.67 4.18 -11.56
N GLY A 406 1.96 5.05 -12.52
CA GLY A 406 1.01 6.07 -12.95
C GLY A 406 1.39 6.80 -14.22
N VAL A 407 0.74 7.93 -14.42
CA VAL A 407 0.99 8.86 -15.52
C VAL A 407 1.09 10.29 -14.98
N GLY A 408 2.09 11.02 -15.43
CA GLY A 408 2.25 12.45 -15.19
C GLY A 408 2.04 13.26 -16.48
N TYR A 409 1.69 14.52 -16.31
CA TYR A 409 1.47 15.51 -17.36
C TYR A 409 2.08 16.83 -16.93
N TYR A 410 2.71 17.52 -17.88
CA TYR A 410 3.01 18.93 -17.73
C TYR A 410 2.95 19.63 -19.09
N ASP A 411 2.74 20.96 -19.06
CA ASP A 411 2.98 21.82 -20.21
C ASP A 411 4.30 22.59 -20.08
N MET A 412 4.95 22.81 -21.22
CA MET A 412 6.10 23.70 -21.36
C MET A 412 5.88 24.64 -22.54
N LEU A 413 5.81 25.93 -22.24
CA LEU A 413 5.58 26.99 -23.20
C LEU A 413 6.83 27.86 -23.31
N LYS A 414 7.21 28.20 -24.54
CA LYS A 414 8.28 29.12 -24.86
C LYS A 414 7.69 30.49 -25.20
N ALA A 415 8.17 31.52 -24.54
CA ALA A 415 7.75 32.91 -24.74
C ALA A 415 8.92 33.74 -25.26
N TYR A 416 8.66 34.59 -26.27
CA TYR A 416 9.68 35.41 -26.94
C TYR A 416 9.53 36.89 -26.61
N TYR A 417 10.65 37.54 -26.35
CA TYR A 417 10.77 38.93 -25.87
C TYR A 417 11.75 39.69 -26.77
N PRO A 418 11.25 40.45 -27.76
CA PRO A 418 12.11 41.25 -28.62
C PRO A 418 12.60 42.51 -27.90
N GLY A 419 13.89 42.82 -28.05
CA GLY A 419 14.56 43.97 -27.44
C GLY A 419 14.56 43.92 -25.92
N THR A 420 14.08 44.99 -25.29
CA THR A 420 14.01 45.15 -23.83
C THR A 420 12.61 44.88 -23.26
N ARG A 421 11.69 44.33 -24.07
CA ARG A 421 10.32 44.06 -23.62
C ARG A 421 10.31 43.06 -22.48
N THR A 422 9.46 43.34 -21.50
CA THR A 422 9.22 42.44 -20.36
C THR A 422 7.95 41.60 -20.53
N THR A 423 7.17 41.84 -21.59
CA THR A 423 6.00 41.06 -21.96
C THR A 423 6.27 40.27 -23.24
N ALA A 424 5.76 39.04 -23.27
CA ALA A 424 5.96 38.16 -24.42
C ALA A 424 5.21 38.70 -25.65
N ALA A 425 5.91 38.79 -26.78
CA ALA A 425 5.32 39.14 -28.07
C ALA A 425 4.74 37.93 -28.81
N LYS A 426 5.30 36.75 -28.55
CA LYS A 426 4.87 35.47 -29.12
C LYS A 426 5.03 34.37 -28.07
N THR A 427 4.11 33.41 -28.06
CA THR A 427 4.20 32.22 -27.23
C THR A 427 3.98 30.97 -28.07
N GLU A 428 4.67 29.89 -27.74
CA GLU A 428 4.65 28.62 -28.44
C GLU A 428 4.60 27.48 -27.42
N VAL A 429 3.76 26.47 -27.64
CA VAL A 429 3.78 25.26 -26.83
C VAL A 429 4.89 24.36 -27.37
N VAL A 430 5.92 24.11 -26.57
CA VAL A 430 7.05 23.25 -26.95
C VAL A 430 6.84 21.83 -26.43
N GLU A 431 6.16 21.70 -25.30
CA GLU A 431 5.77 20.41 -24.76
C GLU A 431 4.40 20.46 -24.10
N SER A 432 3.64 19.39 -24.27
CA SER A 432 2.35 19.15 -23.62
C SER A 432 2.04 17.67 -23.74
N THR A 433 2.76 16.86 -22.97
CA THR A 433 2.81 15.41 -23.12
C THR A 433 2.42 14.73 -21.81
N PHE A 434 1.85 13.53 -21.95
CA PHE A 434 1.69 12.59 -20.85
C PHE A 434 2.85 11.60 -20.90
N SER A 435 3.42 11.30 -19.75
CA SER A 435 4.53 10.36 -19.62
C SER A 435 4.26 9.40 -18.47
N PRO A 436 4.67 8.12 -18.59
CA PRO A 436 4.58 7.19 -17.48
C PRO A 436 5.43 7.72 -16.31
N VAL A 437 4.92 7.55 -15.08
CA VAL A 437 5.66 7.79 -13.85
C VAL A 437 5.75 6.48 -13.07
N VAL A 438 6.96 6.16 -12.63
CA VAL A 438 7.20 5.05 -11.70
C VAL A 438 8.01 5.59 -10.54
N THR A 439 7.54 5.35 -9.31
CA THR A 439 8.30 5.71 -8.11
C THR A 439 8.45 4.49 -7.22
N LEU A 440 9.69 4.12 -6.91
CA LEU A 440 10.02 3.11 -5.92
C LEU A 440 10.39 3.80 -4.61
N TYR A 441 9.91 3.28 -3.50
CA TYR A 441 10.28 3.71 -2.17
C TYR A 441 10.76 2.54 -1.34
N TYR A 442 11.69 2.84 -0.45
CA TYR A 442 12.20 1.96 0.57
C TYR A 442 12.29 2.72 1.89
N THR A 443 11.90 2.07 2.99
CA THR A 443 12.08 2.59 4.34
C THR A 443 12.58 1.47 5.23
N PHE A 444 13.69 1.74 5.92
CA PHE A 444 14.27 0.86 6.92
C PHE A 444 13.92 1.38 8.31
N ALA A 445 13.14 0.59 9.05
CA ALA A 445 12.57 0.92 10.34
C ALA A 445 12.71 -0.24 11.34
N PRO A 446 13.93 -0.56 11.80
CA PRO A 446 14.13 -1.58 12.82
C PRO A 446 13.34 -1.26 14.08
N GLU A 447 12.62 -2.24 14.61
CA GLU A 447 11.77 -2.09 15.80
C GLU A 447 10.78 -0.91 15.69
N GLN A 448 10.35 -0.59 14.46
CA GLN A 448 9.47 0.55 14.13
C GLN A 448 10.07 1.94 14.37
N SER A 449 11.38 2.04 14.61
CA SER A 449 12.10 3.32 14.56
C SER A 449 12.63 3.57 13.15
N ASP A 450 12.07 4.56 12.45
CA ASP A 450 12.49 4.90 11.09
C ASP A 450 13.94 5.44 11.07
N VAL A 451 14.89 4.68 10.50
CA VAL A 451 16.33 5.04 10.47
C VAL A 451 16.73 5.61 9.12
N PHE A 452 16.25 5.03 8.03
CA PHE A 452 16.65 5.38 6.67
C PHE A 452 15.48 5.27 5.70
N GLY A 453 15.47 6.13 4.69
CA GLY A 453 14.54 6.03 3.59
C GLY A 453 15.15 6.44 2.27
N ALA A 454 14.65 5.83 1.21
CA ALA A 454 15.03 6.10 -0.16
C ALA A 454 13.79 6.15 -1.04
N LYS A 455 13.83 7.02 -2.04
CA LYS A 455 12.82 7.18 -3.07
C LYS A 455 13.54 7.33 -4.40
N LEU A 456 13.09 6.60 -5.40
CA LEU A 456 13.59 6.65 -6.76
C LEU A 456 12.42 6.84 -7.70
N ARG A 457 12.34 7.99 -8.37
CA ARG A 457 11.30 8.36 -9.32
C ARG A 457 11.89 8.40 -10.73
N VAL A 458 11.18 7.82 -11.69
CA VAL A 458 11.44 7.95 -13.11
C VAL A 458 10.23 8.63 -13.74
N PHE A 459 10.47 9.79 -14.37
CA PHE A 459 9.45 10.56 -15.06
C PHE A 459 10.06 11.36 -16.20
N ASP A 460 9.44 11.31 -17.38
CA ASP A 460 9.90 12.01 -18.59
C ASP A 460 11.40 11.79 -18.87
N SER A 461 11.81 10.52 -18.86
CA SER A 461 13.20 10.07 -19.07
C SER A 461 14.21 10.53 -18.02
N VAL A 462 13.82 11.22 -16.96
CA VAL A 462 14.73 11.68 -15.90
C VAL A 462 14.56 10.84 -14.64
N LEU A 463 15.66 10.51 -13.99
CA LEU A 463 15.69 9.81 -12.70
C LEU A 463 15.93 10.81 -11.58
N LYS A 464 15.04 10.81 -10.58
CA LYS A 464 15.16 11.58 -9.34
C LYS A 464 15.29 10.63 -8.16
N GLY A 465 16.39 10.73 -7.43
CA GLY A 465 16.63 10.00 -6.19
C GLY A 465 16.51 10.93 -4.98
N ASP A 466 15.65 10.60 -4.02
CA ASP A 466 15.61 11.26 -2.71
C ASP A 466 16.05 10.25 -1.64
N LEU A 467 16.99 10.63 -0.78
CA LEU A 467 17.52 9.82 0.32
C LEU A 467 17.38 10.60 1.62
N TRP A 468 17.07 9.92 2.72
CA TRP A 468 17.22 10.51 4.05
C TRP A 468 17.74 9.50 5.06
N LEU A 469 18.55 9.97 6.00
CA LEU A 469 19.14 9.20 7.09
C LEU A 469 18.91 9.94 8.40
N LYS A 470 18.35 9.26 9.40
CA LYS A 470 18.26 9.76 10.77
C LYS A 470 19.66 9.81 11.37
N LEU A 471 20.09 11.01 11.75
CA LEU A 471 21.40 11.24 12.38
C LEU A 471 21.31 11.11 13.89
N LEU A 472 20.24 11.67 14.48
CA LEU A 472 20.07 11.79 15.92
C LEU A 472 18.59 11.82 16.27
N GLU A 473 18.25 11.16 17.37
CA GLU A 473 16.96 11.26 18.05
C GLU A 473 17.24 11.58 19.52
N LEU A 474 16.65 12.67 20.01
CA LEU A 474 16.79 13.11 21.40
C LEU A 474 15.50 12.85 22.17
N ASP A 475 15.64 12.70 23.48
CA ASP A 475 14.53 12.63 24.41
C ASP A 475 13.59 13.83 24.21
N GLY A 476 12.28 13.58 24.27
CA GLY A 476 11.25 14.58 23.97
C GLY A 476 10.76 14.61 22.52
N GLY A 477 11.22 13.66 21.67
CA GLY A 477 10.67 13.48 20.32
C GLY A 477 11.27 14.42 19.27
N HIS A 478 12.52 14.85 19.47
CA HIS A 478 13.29 15.62 18.50
C HIS A 478 14.09 14.67 17.60
N THR A 479 14.01 14.85 16.29
CA THR A 479 14.74 14.04 15.31
C THR A 479 15.44 14.92 14.31
N PHE A 480 16.71 14.63 14.04
CA PHE A 480 17.49 15.25 12.97
C PHE A 480 17.77 14.23 11.87
N ARG A 481 17.51 14.62 10.62
CA ARG A 481 17.75 13.82 9.43
C ARG A 481 18.65 14.58 8.46
N LEU A 482 19.62 13.88 7.88
CA LEU A 482 20.26 14.33 6.65
C LEU A 482 19.39 13.87 5.49
N ALA A 483 19.06 14.77 4.57
CA ALA A 483 18.35 14.43 3.34
C ALA A 483 19.14 14.92 2.12
N ALA A 484 19.07 14.15 1.04
CA ALA A 484 19.70 14.45 -0.23
C ALA A 484 18.71 14.20 -1.37
N THR A 485 18.66 15.09 -2.34
CA THR A 485 17.95 14.92 -3.61
C THR A 485 18.96 14.98 -4.74
N VAL A 486 18.89 14.02 -5.65
CA VAL A 486 19.72 13.92 -6.84
C VAL A 486 18.82 13.80 -8.06
N ILE A 487 19.11 14.57 -9.10
CA ILE A 487 18.44 14.50 -10.41
C ILE A 487 19.50 14.13 -11.44
N SER A 488 19.23 13.10 -12.23
CA SER A 488 20.09 12.68 -13.33
C SER A 488 19.85 13.51 -14.59
N ASP A 489 20.75 13.36 -15.55
CA ASP A 489 20.46 13.72 -16.94
C ASP A 489 19.32 12.85 -17.49
N PRO A 490 18.63 13.31 -18.55
CA PRO A 490 17.63 12.50 -19.23
C PRO A 490 18.27 11.29 -19.90
N ILE A 491 17.65 10.13 -19.70
CA ILE A 491 18.05 8.85 -20.26
C ILE A 491 17.35 8.66 -21.61
N GLY A 492 18.14 8.47 -22.67
CA GLY A 492 17.61 8.17 -24.00
C GLY A 492 17.08 9.37 -24.80
N ARG A 493 17.27 10.60 -24.31
CA ARG A 493 17.01 11.83 -25.07
C ARG A 493 18.02 12.93 -24.72
N LYS A 494 18.17 13.92 -25.60
CA LYS A 494 18.99 15.10 -25.30
C LYS A 494 18.36 15.94 -24.19
N ILE A 495 19.23 16.58 -23.40
CA ILE A 495 18.85 17.60 -22.41
C ILE A 495 18.14 18.74 -23.13
N ARG A 496 16.96 19.10 -22.64
CA ARG A 496 16.22 20.26 -23.16
C ARG A 496 16.76 21.54 -22.54
N GLU A 497 16.63 22.66 -23.23
CA GLU A 497 17.22 23.93 -22.77
C GLU A 497 16.71 24.41 -21.41
N TRP A 498 15.54 23.94 -20.98
CA TRP A 498 14.97 24.25 -19.67
C TRP A 498 15.34 23.24 -18.56
N GLU A 499 16.15 22.23 -18.85
CA GLU A 499 16.60 21.22 -17.90
C GLU A 499 18.04 21.48 -17.46
N ASN A 500 18.47 20.84 -16.37
CA ASN A 500 19.84 20.88 -15.88
C ASN A 500 20.58 19.60 -16.26
N ASP A 501 21.91 19.72 -16.42
CA ASP A 501 22.86 18.61 -16.61
C ASP A 501 23.20 17.99 -15.24
N GLY A 502 22.20 17.34 -14.66
CA GLY A 502 22.26 16.76 -13.34
C GLY A 502 22.27 17.81 -12.23
N SER A 503 21.74 17.47 -11.06
CA SER A 503 21.75 18.40 -9.93
C SER A 503 21.57 17.68 -8.60
N VAL A 504 22.18 18.26 -7.55
CA VAL A 504 22.16 17.67 -6.20
C VAL A 504 21.79 18.75 -5.18
N PHE A 505 20.98 18.37 -4.19
CA PHE A 505 20.62 19.21 -3.06
C PHE A 505 20.75 18.43 -1.76
N PHE A 506 21.36 19.02 -0.74
CA PHE A 506 21.44 18.47 0.61
C PHE A 506 20.72 19.36 1.60
N GLN A 507 20.13 18.77 2.62
CA GLN A 507 19.54 19.51 3.72
C GLN A 507 19.58 18.74 5.03
N LEU A 508 19.63 19.48 6.14
CA LEU A 508 19.29 18.97 7.45
C LEU A 508 17.81 19.25 7.68
N ARG A 509 17.08 18.20 8.08
CA ARG A 509 15.66 18.23 8.37
C ARG A 509 15.45 17.93 9.85
N TYR A 510 14.81 18.85 10.55
CA TYR A 510 14.46 18.76 11.95
C TYR A 510 12.98 18.38 12.08
N ARG A 511 12.67 17.39 12.91
CA ARG A 511 11.29 17.00 13.24
C ARG A 511 11.10 17.06 14.75
N TYR A 512 9.96 17.55 15.19
CA TYR A 512 9.54 17.53 16.59
C TYR A 512 8.08 17.12 16.72
N GLY A 513 7.84 16.16 17.61
CA GLY A 513 6.51 15.64 17.92
C GLY A 513 6.00 14.54 16.99
N PHE A 514 6.90 13.87 16.25
CA PHE A 514 6.61 12.84 15.24
C PHE A 514 6.72 11.39 15.69
#